data_AF-A0A9K3D6Z1-F1
#
_entry.id   AF-A0A9K3D6Z1-F1
#
_cell.length_a   1.000
_cell.length_b   1.000
_cell.length_c   1.000
_cell.angle_alpha   90.00
_cell.angle_beta   90.00
_cell.angle_gamma   90.00
#
_symmetry.space_group_name_H-M   'P 1'
#
loop_
_entity.id
_entity.type
_entity.pdbx_description
1 polymer ?
#
loop_
_entity_poly.entity_id
_entity_poly.type
_entity_poly.pdbx_seq_one_letter_code
_entity_poly.pdbx_strand_id
1 'polypeptide(L)'
;LSHIHSLTETDTSTAMLGISIEPIGELDAKQHQRTMQLQPSQHQTLDRVAKKMLRNFETYMLSHEAPLVNGTSAIPGTSVSRWANEFDRRIRFNPRFWEGIDT
;
A
#
# COMPACT_ATOMS: atom_id res chain seq x y z
N LEU A 1 12.32 -47.99 -16.77
CA LEU A 1 12.70 -46.82 -17.60
C LEU A 1 11.55 -45.82 -17.58
N SER A 2 11.83 -44.66 -16.99
CA SER A 2 11.10 -43.38 -17.04
C SER A 2 9.58 -43.36 -16.84
N HIS A 3 9.16 -43.16 -15.58
CA HIS A 3 7.93 -42.43 -15.27
C HIS A 3 8.12 -40.96 -15.65
N ILE A 4 7.38 -40.48 -16.64
CA ILE A 4 7.28 -39.07 -16.99
C ILE A 4 6.36 -38.44 -15.95
N HIS A 5 6.91 -37.65 -15.02
CA HIS A 5 6.11 -36.78 -14.18
C HIS A 5 5.55 -35.64 -15.05
N SER A 6 4.23 -35.63 -15.20
CA SER A 6 3.48 -34.51 -15.76
C SER A 6 3.68 -33.27 -14.87
N LEU A 7 4.40 -32.27 -15.36
CA LEU A 7 4.57 -30.97 -14.73
C LEU A 7 3.32 -30.11 -14.93
N THR A 8 2.18 -30.48 -14.34
CA THR A 8 0.94 -29.68 -14.43
C THR A 8 0.17 -29.59 -13.12
N GLU A 9 0.86 -29.64 -11.98
CA GLU A 9 0.26 -29.26 -10.71
C GLU A 9 1.15 -28.22 -10.04
N THR A 10 0.92 -26.95 -10.36
CA THR A 10 1.51 -25.83 -9.62
C THR A 10 0.84 -25.80 -8.25
N ASP A 11 1.50 -26.44 -7.29
CA ASP A 11 1.23 -26.30 -5.87
C ASP A 11 1.15 -24.80 -5.52
N THR A 12 0.05 -24.36 -4.91
CA THR A 12 -0.23 -22.94 -4.62
C THR A 12 0.74 -22.33 -3.62
N SER A 13 1.61 -23.16 -3.03
CA SER A 13 2.72 -22.78 -2.15
C SER A 13 4.05 -22.49 -2.87
N THR A 14 4.16 -22.81 -4.16
CA THR A 14 5.43 -22.69 -4.91
C THR A 14 5.41 -21.48 -5.85
N ALA A 15 6.32 -20.54 -5.61
CA ALA A 15 6.58 -19.44 -6.54
C ALA A 15 7.68 -19.84 -7.53
N MET A 16 7.52 -19.47 -8.80
CA MET A 16 8.52 -19.70 -9.85
C MET A 16 9.02 -18.38 -10.43
N LEU A 17 10.33 -18.23 -10.58
CA LEU A 17 10.97 -17.12 -11.26
C LEU A 17 11.52 -17.60 -12.61
N GLY A 18 10.94 -17.13 -13.71
CA GLY A 18 11.45 -17.38 -15.07
C GLY A 18 12.43 -16.30 -15.50
N ILE A 19 13.65 -16.70 -15.87
CA ILE A 19 14.65 -15.80 -16.46
C ILE A 19 14.76 -16.13 -17.95
N SER A 20 14.54 -15.13 -18.79
CA SER A 20 14.65 -15.22 -20.26
C SER A 20 15.78 -14.31 -20.73
N ILE A 21 16.64 -14.80 -21.63
CA ILE A 21 17.69 -14.00 -22.26
C ILE A 21 17.14 -13.50 -23.60
N GLU A 22 17.02 -12.19 -23.74
CA GLU A 22 16.42 -11.54 -24.90
C GLU A 22 17.34 -10.41 -25.41
N PRO A 23 17.26 -10.04 -26.71
CA PRO A 23 18.02 -8.93 -27.25
C PRO A 23 17.68 -7.60 -26.56
N ILE A 24 18.68 -6.74 -26.33
CA ILE A 24 18.52 -5.46 -25.60
C ILE A 24 17.42 -4.57 -26.20
N GLY A 25 17.32 -4.49 -27.53
CA GLY A 25 16.27 -3.69 -28.19
C GLY A 25 14.85 -4.17 -27.91
N GLU A 26 14.66 -5.48 -27.69
CA GLU A 26 13.36 -6.03 -27.28
C GLU A 26 13.09 -5.76 -25.80
N LEU A 27 14.13 -5.81 -24.96
CA LEU A 27 14.02 -5.47 -23.54
C LEU A 27 13.61 -4.01 -23.34
N ASP A 28 14.16 -3.08 -24.12
CA ASP A 28 13.80 -1.66 -24.03
C ASP A 28 12.33 -1.43 -24.42
N ALA A 29 11.86 -2.03 -25.50
CA ALA A 29 10.47 -1.95 -25.92
C ALA A 29 9.51 -2.56 -24.87
N LYS A 30 9.88 -3.73 -24.32
CA LYS A 30 9.13 -4.41 -23.24
C LYS A 30 9.19 -3.62 -21.92
N GLN A 31 10.29 -2.95 -21.62
CA GLN A 31 10.46 -2.17 -20.40
C GLN A 31 9.56 -0.94 -20.41
N HIS A 32 9.39 -0.25 -21.55
CA HIS A 32 8.43 0.84 -21.70
C HIS A 32 6.98 0.36 -21.51
N GLN A 33 6.63 -0.81 -22.03
CA GLN A 33 5.31 -1.43 -21.81
C GLN A 33 5.11 -1.88 -20.36
N ARG A 34 6.15 -2.42 -19.73
CA ARG A 34 6.15 -2.86 -18.32
C ARG A 34 6.15 -1.70 -17.34
N THR A 35 6.81 -0.58 -17.59
CA THR A 35 6.75 0.59 -16.68
C THR A 35 5.34 1.16 -16.62
N MET A 36 4.54 1.02 -17.68
CA MET A 36 3.12 1.35 -17.66
C MET A 36 2.25 0.34 -16.88
N GLN A 37 2.74 -0.87 -16.62
CA GLN A 37 1.96 -1.98 -16.04
C GLN A 37 2.51 -2.56 -14.72
N LEU A 38 3.76 -2.29 -14.31
CA LEU A 38 4.42 -2.92 -13.15
C LEU A 38 4.47 -2.07 -11.88
N GLN A 39 4.09 -0.79 -11.92
CA GLN A 39 3.86 0.00 -10.70
C GLN A 39 2.47 -0.08 -10.03
N PRO A 40 1.40 -0.72 -10.56
CA PRO A 40 0.11 -0.72 -9.88
C PRO A 40 0.10 -1.56 -8.59
N SER A 41 0.77 -2.71 -8.55
CA SER A 41 0.55 -3.67 -7.46
C SER A 41 1.04 -3.16 -6.11
N GLN A 42 2.23 -2.57 -6.03
CA GLN A 42 2.76 -2.05 -4.77
C GLN A 42 2.18 -0.67 -4.41
N HIS A 43 2.00 0.24 -5.37
CA HIS A 43 1.43 1.56 -5.09
C HIS A 43 -0.08 1.49 -4.77
N GLN A 44 -0.87 0.66 -5.47
CA GLN A 44 -2.28 0.45 -5.10
C GLN A 44 -2.39 -0.27 -3.76
N THR A 45 -1.45 -1.17 -3.44
CA THR A 45 -1.42 -1.82 -2.13
C THR A 45 -1.10 -0.81 -1.03
N LEU A 46 -0.12 0.08 -1.21
CA LEU A 46 0.22 1.11 -0.23
C LEU A 46 -0.92 2.09 0.01
N ASP A 47 -1.56 2.60 -1.05
CA ASP A 47 -2.72 3.50 -0.92
C ASP A 47 -3.90 2.80 -0.22
N ARG A 48 -4.18 1.55 -0.57
CA ARG A 48 -5.24 0.75 0.09
C ARG A 48 -4.92 0.47 1.55
N VAL A 49 -3.67 0.15 1.88
CA VAL A 49 -3.22 -0.09 3.25
C VAL A 49 -3.31 1.19 4.06
N ALA A 50 -2.78 2.31 3.55
CA ALA A 50 -2.78 3.58 4.25
C ALA A 50 -4.21 4.10 4.50
N LYS A 51 -5.12 3.99 3.53
CA LYS A 51 -6.54 4.32 3.71
C LYS A 51 -7.20 3.46 4.78
N LYS A 52 -6.91 2.15 4.79
CA LYS A 52 -7.46 1.23 5.79
C LYS A 52 -6.93 1.55 7.19
N MET A 53 -5.65 1.85 7.33
CA MET A 53 -5.03 2.24 8.60
C MET A 53 -5.60 3.57 9.10
N LEU A 54 -5.72 4.57 8.23
CA LEU A 54 -6.29 5.87 8.57
C LEU A 54 -7.72 5.76 9.09
N ARG A 55 -8.57 4.99 8.39
CA ARG A 55 -9.95 4.74 8.80
C ARG A 55 -10.03 3.99 10.13
N ASN A 56 -9.18 2.98 10.33
CA ASN A 56 -9.11 2.25 11.59
C ASN A 56 -8.73 3.18 12.75
N PHE A 57 -7.69 4.00 12.57
CA PHE A 57 -7.24 4.97 13.56
C PHE A 57 -8.35 5.96 13.93
N GLU A 58 -9.00 6.58 12.95
CA GLU A 58 -10.11 7.51 13.22
C GLU A 58 -11.24 6.81 13.99
N THR A 59 -11.62 5.60 13.57
CA THR A 59 -12.68 4.82 14.24
C THR A 59 -12.32 4.50 15.69
N TYR A 60 -11.07 4.10 15.93
CA TYR A 60 -10.56 3.81 17.27
C TYR A 60 -10.53 5.06 18.14
N MET A 61 -10.06 6.20 17.64
CA MET A 61 -10.02 7.44 18.41
C MET A 61 -11.42 7.93 18.78
N LEU A 62 -12.36 7.90 17.83
CA LEU A 62 -13.75 8.32 18.07
C LEU A 62 -14.50 7.36 19.00
N SER A 63 -14.12 6.08 19.07
CA SER A 63 -14.72 5.15 20.03
C SER A 63 -14.35 5.45 21.50
N HIS A 64 -13.31 6.27 21.72
CA HIS A 64 -12.87 6.70 23.05
C HIS A 64 -13.32 8.14 23.37
N GLU A 65 -14.25 8.69 22.60
CA GLU A 65 -14.79 10.01 22.87
C GLU A 65 -15.50 10.02 24.23
N ALA A 66 -15.03 10.90 25.11
CA ALA A 66 -15.52 11.04 26.47
C ALA A 66 -15.68 12.54 26.81
N PRO A 67 -16.57 12.88 27.75
CA PRO A 67 -16.66 14.24 28.26
C PRO A 67 -15.30 14.72 28.78
N LEU A 68 -14.95 15.98 28.49
CA LEU A 68 -13.71 16.56 28.97
C LEU A 68 -13.73 16.63 30.51
N VAL A 69 -12.74 15.99 31.14
CA VAL A 69 -12.53 16.06 32.59
C VAL A 69 -11.49 17.15 32.87
N ASN A 70 -11.73 17.99 33.88
CA ASN A 70 -10.77 19.04 34.23
C ASN A 70 -9.40 18.43 34.60
N GLY A 71 -8.33 18.97 34.02
CA GLY A 71 -6.96 18.54 34.30
C GLY A 71 -6.41 17.47 33.34
N THR A 72 -7.20 17.00 32.37
CA THR A 72 -6.69 16.11 31.30
C THR A 72 -6.51 16.85 29.98
N SER A 73 -5.44 16.48 29.26
CA SER A 73 -5.26 16.89 27.87
C SER A 73 -6.13 16.00 26.99
N ALA A 74 -6.97 16.61 26.15
CA ALA A 74 -7.83 15.88 25.22
C ALA A 74 -7.77 16.53 23.84
N ILE A 75 -7.98 15.71 22.81
CA ILE A 75 -8.10 16.16 21.42
C ILE A 75 -9.59 16.13 21.07
N PRO A 76 -10.19 17.22 20.58
CA PRO A 76 -11.58 17.21 20.14
C PRO A 76 -11.77 16.19 19.01
N GLY A 77 -12.85 15.40 19.04
CA GLY A 77 -13.16 14.44 17.97
C GLY A 77 -13.24 15.10 16.58
N THR A 78 -13.75 16.33 16.52
CA THR A 78 -13.77 17.16 15.30
C THR A 78 -12.38 17.44 14.73
N SER A 79 -11.36 17.56 15.59
CA SER A 79 -9.97 17.75 15.17
C SER A 79 -9.37 16.46 14.62
N VAL A 80 -9.72 15.30 15.20
CA VAL A 80 -9.32 13.98 14.68
C VAL A 80 -9.88 13.76 13.28
N SER A 81 -11.18 13.98 13.07
CA SER A 81 -11.80 13.83 11.75
C SER A 81 -11.28 14.84 10.73
N ARG A 82 -11.01 16.08 11.14
CA ARG A 82 -10.40 17.08 10.24
C ARG A 82 -8.99 16.65 9.82
N TRP A 83 -8.18 16.16 10.76
CA TRP A 83 -6.84 15.66 10.48
C TRP A 83 -6.88 14.46 9.54
N ALA A 84 -7.79 13.50 9.77
CA ALA A 84 -7.91 12.32 8.93
C ALA A 84 -8.26 12.69 7.48
N ASN A 85 -9.21 13.59 7.28
CA ASN A 85 -9.56 14.08 5.94
C ASN A 85 -8.40 14.76 5.23
N GLU A 86 -7.61 15.57 5.95
CA GLU A 86 -6.46 16.26 5.37
C GLU A 86 -5.31 15.28 5.07
N PHE A 87 -5.11 14.25 5.89
CA PHE A 87 -4.15 13.18 5.65
C PHE A 87 -4.51 12.40 4.38
N ASP A 88 -5.78 12.01 4.22
CA ASP A 88 -6.27 11.33 3.01
C ASP A 88 -6.15 12.21 1.75
N ARG A 89 -6.33 13.53 1.89
CA ARG A 89 -6.09 14.47 0.78
C ARG A 89 -4.61 14.48 0.36
N ARG A 90 -3.70 14.55 1.34
CA ARG A 90 -2.25 14.63 1.09
C ARG A 90 -1.69 13.34 0.52
N ILE A 91 -2.11 12.18 1.03
CA ILE A 91 -1.61 10.89 0.55
C ILE A 91 -2.03 10.59 -0.88
N ARG A 92 -3.22 11.03 -1.30
CA ARG A 92 -3.69 10.93 -2.69
C ARG A 92 -2.87 11.78 -3.65
N PHE A 93 -2.37 12.92 -3.19
CA PHE A 93 -1.57 13.82 -4.01
C PHE A 93 -0.09 13.40 -4.05
N ASN A 94 0.47 13.03 -2.91
CA ASN A 94 1.85 12.57 -2.76
C ASN A 94 1.90 11.44 -1.73
N PRO A 95 2.02 10.16 -2.13
CA PRO A 95 2.08 9.03 -1.21
C PRO A 95 3.23 9.08 -0.18
N ARG A 96 4.29 9.86 -0.48
CA ARG A 96 5.50 9.98 0.34
C ARG A 96 5.57 11.34 1.07
N PHE A 97 4.46 12.07 1.19
CA PHE A 97 4.45 13.43 1.76
C PHE A 97 4.97 13.53 3.20
N TRP A 98 4.98 12.41 3.92
CA TRP A 98 5.36 12.29 5.33
C TRP A 98 6.85 11.92 5.50
N GLU A 99 7.54 11.44 4.46
CA GLU A 99 8.92 10.92 4.54
C GLU A 99 10.00 12.00 4.75
N GLY A 100 9.63 13.27 4.92
CA GLY A 100 10.56 14.38 5.14
C GLY A 100 10.20 15.27 6.33
N ILE A 101 9.32 14.81 7.22
CA ILE A 101 8.93 15.56 8.44
C ILE A 101 9.96 15.35 9.58
N ASP A 102 10.82 14.32 9.49
CA ASP A 102 11.80 13.94 10.52
C ASP A 102 13.23 14.50 10.29
N THR A 103 13.41 15.48 9.39
CA THR A 103 14.69 16.20 9.16
C THR A 103 14.56 17.68 9.43
#